data_AF-A0A973UQ33-F1
#
_entry.id   AF-A0A973UQ33-F1
#
_cell.length_a   1.000
_cell.length_b   1.000
_cell.length_c   1.000
_cell.angle_alpha   90.00
_cell.angle_beta   90.00
_cell.angle_gamma   90.00
#
_symmetry.space_group_name_H-M   'P 1'
#
loop_
_entity.id
_entity.type
_entity.pdbx_description
1 polymer ?
#
loop_
_entity_poly.entity_id
_entity_poly.type
_entity_poly.pdbx_seq_one_letter_code
_entity_poly.pdbx_strand_id
1 'polypeptide(L)'
;MNDTEHAVRDSWGRIAAWLRGHVQPGSRRAAAETGRLAAAEAELGLPIPEDLRAWWRLDDVDASFWIPLEFAPVELGEALSARDILVQVARDEAEHPGELADAAQYLPAFLPIAESPGGDHLLVDLRPGPTYGAVFLWNHEEWGLGVPLWDSVTEMLADTARALTTGAPALTWHAARGGTERPCVATVTGGLDWDDADLDIAGFTSPSADRPPTPVPVDWETVEEWLGLRLPGDYRQLADRHGPLDFGEYLWIHVPCADGRFEYGDWLRETHRRARREIRVLPEDERPRVHPEPGGLLAWGGTRGGDMLFWDTSASDDPDAWPVVVRHSGAISGSGLRDWHRYDLTLTAYLRHTVRESWESPTPPGPLLHLPGTVARTAFLDAAQPWTPPAPVDPRLTEAERRVALETGTGLDALRLLTPQPERAYLGDGTWEQLFDTLGSRLPREYVRLMEVYGSGCWSGWLRFPAPLRTAAPRFMAYVEETLEAYGDLKDGSPDWYPLATWPEPDGFLPFADSIDGDHLGWLTRGEDPDSWPLIFWPRHADQGPALRSGLVDVLLAWQRGGLVTPGLCAQDEDDDPVEFAAFEPWDHRDEG
;
A
#
# COMPACT_ATOMS: atom_id res chain seq x y z
N MET A 1 1.39 -5.15 -36.95
CA MET A 1 0.39 -4.34 -36.23
C MET A 1 1.19 -3.53 -35.25
N ASN A 2 1.15 -2.20 -35.37
CA ASN A 2 1.89 -1.32 -34.45
C ASN A 2 1.21 -1.34 -33.08
N ASP A 3 1.96 -1.07 -32.00
CA ASP A 3 1.46 -1.10 -30.62
C ASP A 3 0.26 -0.17 -30.43
N THR A 4 0.26 1.00 -31.08
CA THR A 4 -0.85 1.96 -31.09
C THR A 4 -2.13 1.38 -31.69
N GLU A 5 -2.03 0.66 -32.82
CA GLU A 5 -3.20 0.06 -33.48
C GLU A 5 -3.81 -1.05 -32.61
N HIS A 6 -2.97 -1.76 -31.86
CA HIS A 6 -3.42 -2.77 -30.91
C HIS A 6 -4.17 -2.13 -29.74
N ALA A 7 -3.61 -1.09 -29.12
CA ALA A 7 -4.22 -0.39 -27.98
C ALA A 7 -5.59 0.23 -28.32
N VAL A 8 -5.70 0.87 -29.49
CA VAL A 8 -6.96 1.42 -30.00
C VAL A 8 -8.00 0.32 -30.20
N ARG A 9 -7.61 -0.82 -30.78
CA ARG A 9 -8.53 -1.95 -31.02
C ARG A 9 -8.95 -2.63 -29.72
N ASP A 10 -8.06 -2.76 -28.75
CA ASP A 10 -8.36 -3.36 -27.44
C ASP A 10 -9.36 -2.50 -26.67
N SER A 11 -9.11 -1.20 -26.56
CA SER A 11 -10.01 -0.24 -25.89
C SER A 11 -11.39 -0.22 -26.56
N TRP A 12 -11.44 -0.15 -27.89
CA TRP A 12 -12.70 -0.25 -28.62
C TRP A 12 -13.42 -1.58 -28.39
N GLY A 13 -12.68 -2.70 -28.35
CA GLY A 13 -13.25 -4.02 -28.07
C GLY A 13 -13.99 -4.07 -26.74
N ARG A 14 -13.42 -3.46 -25.69
CA ARG A 14 -14.03 -3.32 -24.36
C ARG A 14 -15.27 -2.42 -24.38
N ILE A 15 -15.17 -1.24 -25.00
CA ILE A 15 -16.29 -0.31 -25.15
C ILE A 15 -17.46 -0.98 -25.89
N ALA A 16 -17.19 -1.56 -27.05
CA ALA A 16 -18.21 -2.20 -27.88
C ALA A 16 -18.88 -3.39 -27.17
N ALA A 17 -18.10 -4.16 -26.40
CA ALA A 17 -18.65 -5.25 -25.59
C ALA A 17 -19.58 -4.72 -24.49
N TRP A 18 -19.18 -3.64 -23.81
CA TRP A 18 -20.00 -3.01 -22.79
C TRP A 18 -21.28 -2.42 -23.37
N LEU A 19 -21.20 -1.64 -24.45
CA LEU A 19 -22.36 -1.01 -25.09
C LEU A 19 -23.41 -2.05 -25.50
N ARG A 20 -22.99 -3.16 -26.14
CA ARG A 20 -23.92 -4.25 -26.51
C ARG A 20 -24.68 -4.87 -25.33
N GLY A 21 -24.13 -4.80 -24.13
CA GLY A 21 -24.76 -5.32 -22.92
C GLY A 21 -25.71 -4.34 -22.22
N HIS A 22 -25.56 -3.04 -22.44
CA HIS A 22 -26.16 -2.01 -21.58
C HIS A 22 -27.03 -1.00 -22.32
N VAL A 23 -26.77 -0.74 -23.61
CA VAL A 23 -27.50 0.25 -24.41
C VAL A 23 -28.18 -0.38 -25.63
N GLN A 24 -29.20 0.29 -26.16
CA GLN A 24 -29.82 -0.12 -27.41
C GLN A 24 -28.84 0.09 -28.58
N PRO A 25 -28.79 -0.83 -29.56
CA PRO A 25 -27.88 -0.69 -30.70
C PRO A 25 -28.08 0.61 -31.47
N GLY A 26 -27.02 1.40 -31.61
CA GLY A 26 -27.01 2.64 -32.38
C GLY A 26 -26.73 2.43 -33.86
N SER A 27 -26.68 3.55 -34.59
CA SER A 27 -26.10 3.57 -35.93
C SER A 27 -24.57 3.43 -35.86
N ARG A 28 -23.93 3.01 -36.95
CA ARG A 28 -22.48 2.80 -36.99
C ARG A 28 -21.83 3.91 -37.81
N ARG A 29 -20.75 4.48 -37.29
CA ARG A 29 -19.87 5.40 -38.01
C ARG A 29 -19.15 4.65 -39.13
N ALA A 30 -19.04 5.24 -40.33
CA ALA A 30 -18.32 4.62 -41.43
C ALA A 30 -16.80 4.54 -41.14
N ALA A 31 -16.18 3.43 -41.55
CA ALA A 31 -14.73 3.28 -41.51
C ALA A 31 -14.08 4.04 -42.68
N ALA A 32 -12.97 4.72 -42.41
CA ALA A 32 -12.22 5.46 -43.41
C ALA A 32 -11.23 4.55 -44.14
N GLU A 33 -11.34 4.49 -45.48
CA GLU A 33 -10.37 3.79 -46.31
C GLU A 33 -8.99 4.46 -46.25
N THR A 34 -7.93 3.67 -46.35
CA THR A 34 -6.54 4.16 -46.30
C THR A 34 -6.26 5.24 -47.36
N GLY A 35 -6.82 5.09 -48.57
CA GLY A 35 -6.67 6.08 -49.64
C GLY A 35 -7.36 7.41 -49.33
N ARG A 36 -8.52 7.38 -48.64
CA ARG A 36 -9.26 8.59 -48.26
C ARG A 36 -8.56 9.36 -47.15
N LEU A 37 -7.96 8.66 -46.18
CA LEU A 37 -7.12 9.26 -45.14
C LEU A 37 -5.89 9.96 -45.73
N ALA A 38 -5.19 9.29 -46.66
CA ALA A 38 -4.04 9.89 -47.34
C ALA A 38 -4.43 11.13 -48.17
N ALA A 39 -5.61 11.10 -48.80
CA ALA A 39 -6.15 12.28 -49.49
C ALA A 39 -6.49 13.41 -48.50
N ALA A 40 -7.05 13.10 -47.33
CA ALA A 40 -7.33 14.08 -46.28
C ALA A 40 -6.04 14.73 -45.75
N GLU A 41 -4.99 13.96 -45.50
CA GLU A 41 -3.67 14.50 -45.09
C GLU A 41 -3.10 15.45 -46.16
N ALA A 42 -3.25 15.11 -47.44
CA ALA A 42 -2.83 15.97 -48.55
C ALA A 42 -3.66 17.26 -48.65
N GLU A 43 -4.97 17.21 -48.37
CA GLU A 43 -5.88 18.37 -48.32
C GLU A 43 -5.57 19.29 -47.13
N LEU A 44 -5.30 18.70 -45.96
CA LEU A 44 -4.99 19.42 -44.72
C LEU A 44 -3.57 20.02 -44.74
N GLY A 45 -2.63 19.39 -45.46
CA GLY A 45 -1.21 19.75 -45.44
C GLY A 45 -0.52 19.45 -44.10
N LEU A 46 -1.18 18.70 -43.23
CA LEU A 46 -0.71 18.29 -41.90
C LEU A 46 -0.89 16.78 -41.74
N PRO A 47 0.05 16.08 -41.07
CA PRO A 47 -0.11 14.67 -40.78
C PRO A 47 -1.24 14.44 -39.77
N ILE A 48 -1.99 13.35 -39.93
CA ILE A 48 -2.99 12.92 -38.95
C ILE A 48 -2.29 11.95 -37.97
N PRO A 49 -2.46 12.12 -36.65
CA PRO A 49 -1.95 11.19 -35.63
C PRO A 49 -2.26 9.73 -35.93
N GLU A 50 -1.33 8.83 -35.60
CA GLU A 50 -1.44 7.41 -35.95
C GLU A 50 -2.64 6.72 -35.26
N ASP A 51 -2.87 7.05 -34.00
CA ASP A 51 -4.00 6.57 -33.22
C ASP A 51 -5.34 7.03 -33.78
N LEU A 52 -5.46 8.29 -34.21
CA LEU A 52 -6.65 8.81 -34.87
C LEU A 52 -6.91 8.10 -36.22
N ARG A 53 -5.86 7.86 -37.02
CA ARG A 53 -5.98 7.08 -38.26
C ARG A 53 -6.40 5.64 -37.98
N ALA A 54 -5.84 5.00 -36.94
CA ALA A 54 -6.21 3.67 -36.52
C ALA A 54 -7.68 3.62 -36.07
N TRP A 55 -8.12 4.61 -35.29
CA TRP A 55 -9.50 4.70 -34.81
C TRP A 55 -10.48 4.91 -35.96
N TRP A 56 -10.22 5.81 -36.92
CA TRP A 56 -11.09 5.99 -38.09
C TRP A 56 -11.17 4.78 -39.02
N ARG A 57 -10.16 3.90 -39.02
CA ARG A 57 -10.18 2.64 -39.79
C ARG A 57 -10.99 1.54 -39.14
N LEU A 58 -11.36 1.65 -37.86
CA LEU A 58 -12.16 0.63 -37.20
C LEU A 58 -13.56 0.57 -37.82
N ASP A 59 -13.92 -0.63 -38.25
CA ASP A 59 -15.29 -1.00 -38.60
C ASP A 59 -16.12 -1.13 -37.31
N ASP A 60 -17.44 -0.93 -37.44
CA ASP A 60 -18.41 -1.16 -36.37
C ASP A 60 -18.27 -0.23 -35.15
N VAL A 61 -17.78 1.00 -35.34
CA VAL A 61 -17.81 2.03 -34.28
C VAL A 61 -19.24 2.55 -34.12
N ASP A 62 -19.80 2.47 -32.92
CA ASP A 62 -21.12 3.01 -32.60
C ASP A 62 -21.08 4.55 -32.68
N ALA A 63 -22.08 5.15 -33.34
CA ALA A 63 -22.18 6.59 -33.56
C ALA A 63 -23.12 7.30 -32.56
N SER A 64 -23.44 6.67 -31.43
CA SER A 64 -24.16 7.28 -30.31
C SER A 64 -23.22 8.05 -29.35
N PHE A 65 -23.82 8.72 -28.36
CA PHE A 65 -23.16 9.59 -27.38
C PHE A 65 -22.48 8.81 -26.26
N TRP A 66 -21.48 7.99 -26.60
CA TRP A 66 -20.78 7.14 -25.63
C TRP A 66 -19.45 7.70 -25.13
N ILE A 67 -18.92 8.75 -25.76
CA ILE A 67 -17.69 9.40 -25.30
C ILE A 67 -18.07 10.32 -24.10
N PRO A 68 -17.24 10.43 -23.04
CA PRO A 68 -17.46 11.31 -21.90
C PRO A 68 -17.90 12.71 -22.31
N LEU A 69 -18.80 13.32 -21.52
CA LEU A 69 -19.50 14.59 -21.81
C LEU A 69 -20.49 14.50 -22.99
N GLU A 70 -21.09 13.32 -23.21
CA GLU A 70 -22.11 13.06 -24.24
C GLU A 70 -21.66 13.35 -25.68
N PHE A 71 -20.46 12.89 -26.06
CA PHE A 71 -19.96 13.07 -27.42
C PHE A 71 -20.19 11.83 -28.30
N ALA A 72 -20.61 12.06 -29.55
CA ALA A 72 -20.76 11.03 -30.58
C ALA A 72 -19.60 11.12 -31.59
N PRO A 73 -18.94 10.00 -31.94
CA PRO A 73 -17.82 10.02 -32.89
C PRO A 73 -18.30 10.32 -34.32
N VAL A 74 -17.60 11.20 -35.02
CA VAL A 74 -17.93 11.56 -36.41
C VAL A 74 -17.04 10.85 -37.43
N GLU A 75 -17.57 10.58 -38.62
CA GLU A 75 -16.77 10.02 -39.71
C GLU A 75 -15.83 11.06 -40.34
N LEU A 76 -14.81 10.60 -41.07
CA LEU A 76 -13.80 11.50 -41.66
C LEU A 76 -14.39 12.58 -42.58
N GLY A 77 -15.46 12.27 -43.33
CA GLY A 77 -16.13 13.24 -44.19
C GLY A 77 -16.83 14.35 -43.40
N GLU A 78 -17.52 13.98 -42.32
CA GLU A 78 -18.17 14.89 -41.37
C GLU A 78 -17.13 15.76 -40.66
N ALA A 79 -16.04 15.15 -40.15
CA ALA A 79 -14.92 15.84 -39.52
C ALA A 79 -14.34 16.97 -40.40
N LEU A 80 -14.06 16.68 -41.68
CA LEU A 80 -13.53 17.66 -42.62
C LEU A 80 -14.56 18.75 -42.95
N SER A 81 -15.83 18.38 -43.09
CA SER A 81 -16.91 19.33 -43.36
C SER A 81 -17.14 20.27 -42.18
N ALA A 82 -17.20 19.74 -40.95
CA ALA A 82 -17.32 20.51 -39.72
C ALA A 82 -16.12 21.45 -39.54
N ARG A 83 -14.90 20.96 -39.81
CA ARG A 83 -13.70 21.80 -39.80
C ARG A 83 -13.81 22.97 -40.78
N ASP A 84 -14.23 22.73 -42.02
CA ASP A 84 -14.33 23.78 -43.02
C ASP A 84 -15.38 24.84 -42.62
N ILE A 85 -16.47 24.42 -41.98
CA ILE A 85 -17.46 25.32 -41.39
C ILE A 85 -16.83 26.15 -40.27
N LEU A 86 -16.16 25.53 -39.30
CA LEU A 86 -15.57 26.22 -38.15
C LEU A 86 -14.45 27.19 -38.56
N VAL A 87 -13.63 26.82 -39.56
CA VAL A 87 -12.63 27.72 -40.16
C VAL A 87 -13.29 28.91 -40.85
N GLN A 88 -14.42 28.70 -41.53
CA GLN A 88 -15.14 29.78 -42.18
C GLN A 88 -15.80 30.71 -41.16
N VAL A 89 -16.44 30.19 -40.12
CA VAL A 89 -17.01 31.01 -39.03
C VAL A 89 -15.92 31.82 -38.35
N ALA A 90 -14.77 31.21 -38.02
CA ALA A 90 -13.65 31.94 -37.42
C ALA A 90 -13.10 33.06 -38.33
N ARG A 91 -13.13 32.88 -39.66
CA ARG A 91 -12.76 33.93 -40.61
C ARG A 91 -13.78 35.06 -40.68
N ASP A 92 -15.06 34.73 -40.63
CA ASP A 92 -16.14 35.72 -40.73
C ASP A 92 -16.24 36.57 -39.45
N GLU A 93 -15.92 35.99 -38.28
CA GLU A 93 -15.84 36.68 -36.99
C GLU A 93 -14.55 37.49 -36.80
N ALA A 94 -13.51 37.28 -37.62
CA ALA A 94 -12.27 38.05 -37.57
C ALA A 94 -12.42 39.39 -38.30
N GLU A 95 -12.80 40.47 -37.59
CA GLU A 95 -13.00 41.80 -38.19
C GLU A 95 -11.73 42.39 -38.85
N HIS A 96 -10.52 41.96 -38.45
CA HIS A 96 -9.25 42.39 -39.07
C HIS A 96 -8.27 41.23 -39.31
N PRO A 97 -7.59 41.15 -40.48
CA PRO A 97 -6.68 40.05 -40.84
C PRO A 97 -5.41 39.93 -39.98
N GLY A 98 -5.17 40.85 -39.04
CA GLY A 98 -4.05 40.83 -38.09
C GLY A 98 -4.40 40.29 -36.69
N GLU A 99 -5.68 40.04 -36.40
CA GLU A 99 -6.15 39.57 -35.08
C GLU A 99 -6.28 38.04 -34.99
N LEU A 100 -6.10 37.31 -36.11
CA LEU A 100 -6.08 35.84 -36.18
C LEU A 100 -5.07 35.16 -35.24
N ALA A 101 -4.10 35.91 -34.69
CA ALA A 101 -3.07 35.39 -33.78
C ALA A 101 -3.38 35.61 -32.28
N ASP A 102 -4.24 36.58 -31.94
CA ASP A 102 -4.51 36.99 -30.54
C ASP A 102 -5.98 36.80 -30.12
N ALA A 103 -6.90 36.61 -31.06
CA ALA A 103 -8.27 36.22 -30.74
C ALA A 103 -8.34 34.71 -30.53
N ALA A 104 -9.07 34.29 -29.50
CA ALA A 104 -9.40 32.91 -29.23
C ALA A 104 -10.27 32.39 -30.41
N GLN A 105 -9.63 31.90 -31.47
CA GLN A 105 -10.25 31.57 -32.75
C GLN A 105 -9.84 30.17 -33.18
N TYR A 106 -10.79 29.45 -33.77
CA TYR A 106 -10.58 28.11 -34.29
C TYR A 106 -9.43 28.09 -35.32
N LEU A 107 -8.40 27.28 -35.06
CA LEU A 107 -7.26 27.16 -35.98
C LEU A 107 -7.54 26.09 -37.05
N PRO A 108 -7.15 26.30 -38.33
CA PRO A 108 -7.24 25.27 -39.36
C PRO A 108 -6.46 23.99 -39.04
N ALA A 109 -5.56 24.02 -38.06
CA ALA A 109 -4.83 22.85 -37.58
C ALA A 109 -5.63 22.01 -36.56
N PHE A 110 -6.85 22.40 -36.19
CA PHE A 110 -7.73 21.59 -35.37
C PHE A 110 -8.65 20.74 -36.25
N LEU A 111 -8.87 19.50 -35.83
CA LEU A 111 -9.69 18.55 -36.56
C LEU A 111 -10.78 17.97 -35.64
N PRO A 112 -12.07 18.21 -35.92
CA PRO A 112 -13.17 17.64 -35.14
C PRO A 112 -13.21 16.12 -35.28
N ILE A 113 -13.39 15.43 -34.17
CA ILE A 113 -13.44 13.97 -34.12
C ILE A 113 -14.72 13.44 -33.43
N ALA A 114 -15.44 14.29 -32.71
CA ALA A 114 -16.74 14.00 -32.14
C ALA A 114 -17.59 15.28 -32.00
N GLU A 115 -18.89 15.12 -31.87
CA GLU A 115 -19.86 16.21 -31.72
C GLU A 115 -20.85 15.91 -30.57
N SER A 116 -21.22 16.95 -29.81
CA SER A 116 -22.24 16.88 -28.76
C SER A 116 -23.62 17.26 -29.32
N PRO A 117 -24.74 16.90 -28.65
CA PRO A 117 -26.07 17.37 -29.04
C PRO A 117 -26.21 18.90 -29.07
N GLY A 118 -25.35 19.61 -28.32
CA GLY A 118 -25.31 21.07 -28.22
C GLY A 118 -24.48 21.77 -29.32
N GLY A 119 -23.83 21.02 -30.21
CA GLY A 119 -22.98 21.58 -31.26
C GLY A 119 -21.54 21.88 -30.83
N ASP A 120 -21.12 21.41 -29.65
CA ASP A 120 -19.72 21.43 -29.25
C ASP A 120 -18.96 20.29 -29.93
N HIS A 121 -17.64 20.42 -30.00
CA HIS A 121 -16.80 19.43 -30.67
C HIS A 121 -15.64 18.97 -29.79
N LEU A 122 -15.28 17.69 -29.91
CA LEU A 122 -13.95 17.24 -29.52
C LEU A 122 -13.00 17.44 -30.71
N LEU A 123 -11.89 18.14 -30.46
CA LEU A 123 -10.89 18.47 -31.48
C LEU A 123 -9.59 17.74 -31.21
N VAL A 124 -8.91 17.32 -32.27
CA VAL A 124 -7.51 16.90 -32.21
C VAL A 124 -6.61 18.02 -32.72
N ASP A 125 -5.56 18.35 -31.96
CA ASP A 125 -4.58 19.35 -32.34
C ASP A 125 -3.52 18.77 -33.30
N LEU A 126 -3.50 19.25 -34.55
CA LEU A 126 -2.52 18.83 -35.57
C LEU A 126 -1.30 19.76 -35.64
N ARG A 127 -1.21 20.77 -34.78
CA ARG A 127 -0.04 21.67 -34.75
C ARG A 127 1.19 20.89 -34.28
N PRO A 128 2.35 21.04 -34.95
CA PRO A 128 3.59 20.49 -34.43
C PRO A 128 3.92 21.10 -33.06
N GLY A 129 4.09 20.27 -32.04
CA GLY A 129 4.35 20.75 -30.70
C GLY A 129 4.01 19.73 -29.61
N PRO A 130 4.08 20.13 -28.34
CA PRO A 130 3.82 19.25 -27.20
C PRO A 130 2.36 18.78 -27.12
N THR A 131 1.42 19.46 -27.78
CA THR A 131 -0.01 19.12 -27.82
C THR A 131 -0.41 18.39 -29.10
N TYR A 132 0.52 18.05 -29.99
CA TYR A 132 0.20 17.33 -31.22
C TYR A 132 -0.47 15.98 -30.89
N GLY A 133 -1.71 15.79 -31.38
CA GLY A 133 -2.51 14.60 -31.12
C GLY A 133 -3.40 14.67 -29.88
N ALA A 134 -3.24 15.69 -29.03
CA ALA A 134 -4.08 15.87 -27.85
C ALA A 134 -5.53 16.21 -28.22
N VAL A 135 -6.45 15.73 -27.40
CA VAL A 135 -7.89 15.91 -27.57
C VAL A 135 -8.37 17.03 -26.66
N PHE A 136 -9.05 18.01 -27.23
CA PHE A 136 -9.59 19.18 -26.53
C PHE A 136 -11.10 19.26 -26.66
N LEU A 137 -11.76 19.82 -25.65
CA LEU A 137 -13.11 20.34 -25.76
C LEU A 137 -13.09 21.67 -26.51
N TRP A 138 -13.94 21.81 -27.52
CA TRP A 138 -14.23 23.07 -28.18
C TRP A 138 -15.68 23.47 -27.92
N ASN A 139 -15.83 24.43 -27.02
CA ASN A 139 -17.10 25.09 -26.75
C ASN A 139 -17.36 26.18 -27.80
N HIS A 140 -18.46 26.04 -28.54
CA HIS A 140 -18.79 26.94 -29.63
C HIS A 140 -19.23 28.35 -29.17
N GLU A 141 -19.46 28.57 -27.88
CA GLU A 141 -19.81 29.86 -27.28
C GLU A 141 -18.62 30.57 -26.61
N GLU A 142 -17.66 29.83 -26.04
CA GLU A 142 -16.54 30.40 -25.27
C GLU A 142 -15.28 30.65 -26.11
N TRP A 143 -15.17 29.99 -27.27
CA TRP A 143 -14.12 30.21 -28.29
C TRP A 143 -12.67 30.04 -27.81
N GLY A 144 -12.39 29.20 -26.79
CA GLY A 144 -11.03 28.99 -26.27
C GLY A 144 -10.62 27.52 -26.15
N LEU A 145 -9.31 27.25 -26.19
CA LEU A 145 -8.76 25.96 -25.78
C LEU A 145 -8.31 26.02 -24.32
N GLY A 146 -8.93 25.19 -23.48
CA GLY A 146 -8.51 24.95 -22.10
C GLY A 146 -7.36 23.95 -22.02
N VAL A 147 -7.27 23.29 -20.86
CA VAL A 147 -6.40 22.12 -20.67
C VAL A 147 -6.92 20.97 -21.57
N PRO A 148 -6.05 20.18 -22.23
CA PRO A 148 -6.49 18.99 -22.96
C PRO A 148 -7.37 18.09 -22.09
N LEU A 149 -8.39 17.46 -22.68
CA LEU A 149 -9.13 16.41 -21.99
C LEU A 149 -8.30 15.12 -21.92
N TRP A 150 -7.57 14.80 -22.99
CA TRP A 150 -6.66 13.66 -23.09
C TRP A 150 -5.42 14.01 -23.93
N ASP A 151 -4.28 13.39 -23.64
CA ASP A 151 -3.04 13.59 -24.41
C ASP A 151 -3.09 12.95 -25.82
N SER A 152 -4.00 12.00 -26.05
CA SER A 152 -4.15 11.33 -27.35
C SER A 152 -5.53 10.68 -27.51
N VAL A 153 -5.87 10.23 -28.72
CA VAL A 153 -7.10 9.46 -28.98
C VAL A 153 -7.02 8.08 -28.31
N THR A 154 -5.82 7.51 -28.21
CA THR A 154 -5.60 6.25 -27.48
C THR A 154 -5.98 6.38 -26.01
N GLU A 155 -5.55 7.47 -25.36
CA GLU A 155 -5.88 7.75 -23.95
C GLU A 155 -7.37 8.03 -23.76
N MET A 156 -8.01 8.78 -24.67
CA MET A 156 -9.46 9.01 -24.65
C MET A 156 -10.24 7.68 -24.69
N LEU A 157 -9.87 6.77 -25.59
CA LEU A 157 -10.52 5.46 -25.69
C LEU A 157 -10.25 4.58 -24.46
N ALA A 158 -9.03 4.60 -23.94
CA ALA A 158 -8.66 3.82 -22.75
C ALA A 158 -9.42 4.31 -21.50
N ASP A 159 -9.48 5.63 -21.29
CA ASP A 159 -10.22 6.26 -20.19
C ASP A 159 -11.72 5.96 -20.28
N THR A 160 -12.30 6.09 -21.48
CA THR A 160 -13.71 5.75 -21.72
C THR A 160 -13.99 4.28 -21.48
N ALA A 161 -13.14 3.38 -21.99
CA ALA A 161 -13.27 1.94 -21.77
C ALA A 161 -13.22 1.58 -20.28
N ARG A 162 -12.29 2.19 -19.54
CA ARG A 162 -12.18 2.04 -18.09
C ARG A 162 -13.46 2.53 -17.40
N ALA A 163 -13.88 3.76 -17.66
CA ALA A 163 -15.05 4.35 -17.01
C ALA A 163 -16.33 3.54 -17.23
N LEU A 164 -16.58 3.09 -18.46
CA LEU A 164 -17.74 2.22 -18.75
C LEU A 164 -17.64 0.87 -18.04
N THR A 165 -16.48 0.21 -18.12
CA THR A 165 -16.36 -1.17 -17.61
C THR A 165 -16.25 -1.29 -16.09
N THR A 166 -15.75 -0.27 -15.40
CA THR A 166 -15.56 -0.29 -13.94
C THR A 166 -16.53 0.62 -13.18
N GLY A 167 -17.21 1.54 -13.86
CA GLY A 167 -18.00 2.61 -13.24
C GLY A 167 -17.14 3.69 -12.57
N ALA A 168 -15.82 3.70 -12.80
CA ALA A 168 -14.94 4.76 -12.33
C ALA A 168 -15.14 6.05 -13.14
N PRO A 169 -14.87 7.23 -12.56
CA PRO A 169 -15.01 8.50 -13.29
C PRO A 169 -13.98 8.62 -14.42
N ALA A 170 -14.42 9.07 -15.60
CA ALA A 170 -13.57 9.56 -16.67
C ALA A 170 -13.08 10.99 -16.35
N LEU A 171 -12.10 11.50 -17.09
CA LEU A 171 -11.59 12.89 -16.99
C LEU A 171 -10.92 13.27 -15.64
N THR A 172 -10.56 12.30 -14.80
CA THR A 172 -9.82 12.56 -13.55
C THR A 172 -8.47 13.24 -13.82
N TRP A 173 -7.78 12.79 -14.86
CA TRP A 173 -6.51 13.34 -15.33
C TRP A 173 -6.60 14.82 -15.75
N HIS A 174 -7.72 15.21 -16.38
CA HIS A 174 -7.99 16.58 -16.82
C HIS A 174 -8.18 17.49 -15.60
N ALA A 175 -9.02 17.07 -14.66
CA ALA A 175 -9.26 17.78 -13.40
C ALA A 175 -7.95 17.96 -12.60
N ALA A 176 -7.10 16.93 -12.53
CA ALA A 176 -5.82 16.98 -11.83
C ALA A 176 -4.84 18.03 -12.39
N ARG A 177 -4.99 18.41 -13.68
CA ARG A 177 -4.19 19.47 -14.33
C ARG A 177 -4.81 20.86 -14.26
N GLY A 178 -5.87 21.02 -13.45
CA GLY A 178 -6.61 22.28 -13.34
C GLY A 178 -7.54 22.53 -14.52
N GLY A 179 -7.97 21.46 -15.20
CA GLY A 179 -9.02 21.52 -16.20
C GLY A 179 -10.37 21.96 -15.64
N THR A 180 -11.22 22.54 -16.48
CA THR A 180 -12.54 23.07 -16.11
C THR A 180 -13.62 22.00 -16.07
N GLU A 181 -13.47 20.95 -16.89
CA GLU A 181 -14.45 19.87 -16.96
C GLU A 181 -14.34 18.96 -15.75
N ARG A 182 -15.49 18.60 -15.21
CA ARG A 182 -15.57 17.74 -14.04
C ARG A 182 -15.40 16.28 -14.46
N PRO A 183 -14.78 15.45 -13.62
CA PRO A 183 -14.83 14.01 -13.81
C PRO A 183 -16.28 13.54 -13.89
N CYS A 184 -16.58 12.59 -14.77
CA CYS A 184 -17.96 12.13 -15.01
C CYS A 184 -18.05 10.60 -15.02
N VAL A 185 -19.19 10.07 -14.59
CA VAL A 185 -19.48 8.63 -14.54
C VAL A 185 -20.60 8.27 -15.50
N ALA A 186 -20.46 7.13 -16.16
CA ALA A 186 -21.49 6.61 -17.03
C ALA A 186 -22.67 6.08 -16.22
N THR A 187 -23.88 6.54 -16.53
CA THR A 187 -25.14 6.02 -15.97
C THR A 187 -26.06 5.53 -17.08
N VAL A 188 -26.91 4.55 -16.78
CA VAL A 188 -27.82 3.95 -17.76
C VAL A 188 -29.25 4.15 -17.30
N THR A 189 -29.89 5.21 -17.80
CA THR A 189 -31.26 5.62 -17.40
C THR A 189 -32.14 5.82 -18.63
N GLY A 190 -32.54 4.71 -19.27
CA GLY A 190 -33.26 4.77 -20.56
C GLY A 190 -32.38 5.10 -21.77
N GLY A 191 -31.07 5.26 -21.54
CA GLY A 191 -29.97 5.52 -22.47
C GLY A 191 -28.67 5.64 -21.66
N LEU A 192 -27.52 5.67 -22.32
CA LEU A 192 -26.26 6.03 -21.66
C LEU A 192 -26.21 7.54 -21.48
N ASP A 193 -25.85 7.97 -20.27
CA ASP A 193 -25.67 9.35 -19.86
C ASP A 193 -24.35 9.49 -19.07
N TRP A 194 -23.85 10.72 -18.92
CA TRP A 194 -22.62 11.03 -18.20
C TRP A 194 -22.89 12.05 -17.09
N ASP A 195 -23.06 11.56 -15.87
CA ASP A 195 -23.30 12.41 -14.71
C ASP A 195 -21.99 12.92 -14.10
N ASP A 196 -22.01 14.13 -13.53
CA ASP A 196 -20.92 14.65 -12.68
C ASP A 196 -20.55 13.60 -11.63
N ALA A 197 -19.28 13.19 -11.62
CA ALA A 197 -18.77 12.29 -10.61
C ALA A 197 -18.62 13.04 -9.30
N ASP A 198 -19.47 12.73 -8.33
CA ASP A 198 -19.17 13.04 -6.95
C ASP A 198 -18.06 12.10 -6.47
N LEU A 199 -16.82 12.54 -6.69
CA LEU A 199 -15.62 11.87 -6.19
C LEU A 199 -15.54 11.90 -4.65
N ASP A 200 -16.36 12.76 -4.02
CA ASP A 200 -16.50 12.80 -2.59
C ASP A 200 -17.39 11.64 -2.11
N ILE A 201 -16.93 10.96 -1.07
CA ILE A 201 -17.71 9.96 -0.35
C ILE A 201 -19.03 10.54 0.20
N ALA A 202 -19.16 11.85 0.36
CA ALA A 202 -20.39 12.52 0.76
C ALA A 202 -21.58 12.23 -0.16
N GLY A 203 -21.35 11.91 -1.44
CA GLY A 203 -22.41 11.57 -2.38
C GLY A 203 -23.14 10.26 -2.07
N PHE A 204 -22.54 9.38 -1.26
CA PHE A 204 -23.12 8.09 -0.87
C PHE A 204 -22.95 7.76 0.62
N THR A 205 -22.52 8.73 1.43
CA THR A 205 -22.36 8.55 2.88
C THR A 205 -22.98 9.69 3.67
N SER A 206 -23.20 9.46 4.96
CA SER A 206 -23.68 10.45 5.92
C SER A 206 -22.74 10.52 7.11
N PRO A 207 -22.36 11.73 7.57
CA PRO A 207 -21.50 11.89 8.73
C PRO A 207 -22.22 11.44 10.01
N SER A 208 -21.47 10.79 10.90
CA SER A 208 -21.94 10.46 12.25
C SER A 208 -22.26 11.74 13.03
N ALA A 209 -23.42 11.75 13.70
CA ALA A 209 -23.81 12.86 14.58
C ALA A 209 -22.94 12.94 15.84
N ASP A 210 -22.47 11.80 16.34
CA ASP A 210 -21.71 11.71 17.59
C ASP A 210 -20.21 11.99 17.39
N ARG A 211 -19.65 11.53 16.26
CA ARG A 211 -18.24 11.68 15.91
C ARG A 211 -18.10 12.15 14.45
N PRO A 212 -18.47 13.40 14.13
CA PRO A 212 -18.40 13.89 12.77
C PRO A 212 -16.94 13.83 12.25
N PRO A 213 -16.73 13.51 10.96
CA PRO A 213 -15.43 13.66 10.31
C PRO A 213 -14.82 15.03 10.58
N THR A 214 -13.50 15.09 10.74
CA THR A 214 -12.78 16.33 11.02
C THR A 214 -11.49 16.33 10.21
N PRO A 215 -11.33 17.28 9.26
CA PRO A 215 -10.12 17.45 8.48
C PRO A 215 -8.85 17.53 9.32
N VAL A 216 -7.76 17.03 8.77
CA VAL A 216 -6.40 17.25 9.29
C VAL A 216 -5.58 17.80 8.13
N PRO A 217 -4.93 18.97 8.26
CA PRO A 217 -4.05 19.49 7.21
C PRO A 217 -2.92 18.50 6.87
N VAL A 218 -2.73 18.26 5.58
CA VAL A 218 -1.65 17.40 5.05
C VAL A 218 -0.79 18.20 4.08
N ASP A 219 0.53 18.09 4.25
CA ASP A 219 1.51 18.61 3.29
C ASP A 219 1.80 17.53 2.25
N TRP A 220 1.01 17.51 1.17
CA TRP A 220 1.07 16.46 0.16
C TRP A 220 2.41 16.41 -0.58
N GLU A 221 3.06 17.55 -0.81
CA GLU A 221 4.38 17.60 -1.45
C GLU A 221 5.41 16.84 -0.62
N THR A 222 5.46 17.10 0.68
CA THR A 222 6.38 16.44 1.60
C THR A 222 6.06 14.95 1.76
N VAL A 223 4.77 14.58 1.80
CA VAL A 223 4.34 13.17 1.89
C VAL A 223 4.74 12.39 0.64
N GLU A 224 4.48 12.94 -0.56
CA GLU A 224 4.79 12.29 -1.84
C GLU A 224 6.31 12.22 -2.08
N GLU A 225 7.08 13.23 -1.65
CA GLU A 225 8.54 13.20 -1.66
C GLU A 225 9.07 12.08 -0.75
N TRP A 226 8.53 11.95 0.46
CA TRP A 226 8.94 10.89 1.40
C TRP A 226 8.57 9.49 0.91
N LEU A 227 7.40 9.32 0.29
CA LEU A 227 6.98 8.05 -0.33
C LEU A 227 7.76 7.74 -1.62
N GLY A 228 8.28 8.76 -2.30
CA GLY A 228 8.85 8.63 -3.64
C GLY A 228 7.81 8.34 -4.73
N LEU A 229 6.53 8.61 -4.47
CA LEU A 229 5.41 8.34 -5.35
C LEU A 229 4.32 9.41 -5.18
N ARG A 230 3.61 9.73 -6.26
CA ARG A 230 2.36 10.50 -6.20
C ARG A 230 1.23 9.62 -5.69
N LEU A 231 0.28 10.20 -4.97
CA LEU A 231 -0.90 9.48 -4.46
C LEU A 231 -2.13 9.69 -5.38
N PRO A 232 -3.16 8.82 -5.29
CA PRO A 232 -4.43 9.04 -5.98
C PRO A 232 -5.09 10.36 -5.54
N GLY A 233 -5.65 11.11 -6.49
CA GLY A 233 -6.32 12.38 -6.24
C GLY A 233 -7.59 12.24 -5.40
N ASP A 234 -8.33 11.14 -5.57
CA ASP A 234 -9.53 10.84 -4.80
C ASP A 234 -9.21 10.61 -3.31
N TYR A 235 -8.09 9.95 -3.01
CA TYR A 235 -7.58 9.80 -1.65
C TYR A 235 -7.16 11.14 -1.02
N ARG A 236 -6.40 11.97 -1.75
CA ARG A 236 -5.99 13.29 -1.24
C ARG A 236 -7.20 14.16 -0.91
N GLN A 237 -8.18 14.20 -1.81
CA GLN A 237 -9.42 14.95 -1.60
C GLN A 237 -10.22 14.43 -0.40
N LEU A 238 -10.31 13.10 -0.24
CA LEU A 238 -10.96 12.48 0.92
C LEU A 238 -10.25 12.89 2.22
N ALA A 239 -8.93 12.79 2.26
CA ALA A 239 -8.14 13.13 3.44
C ALA A 239 -8.23 14.62 3.79
N ASP A 240 -8.14 15.53 2.81
CA ASP A 240 -8.24 16.97 3.03
C ASP A 240 -9.63 17.39 3.55
N ARG A 241 -10.68 16.69 3.14
CA ARG A 241 -12.07 17.06 3.46
C ARG A 241 -12.62 16.38 4.71
N HIS A 242 -12.15 15.18 5.02
CA HIS A 242 -12.74 14.35 6.07
C HIS A 242 -11.73 13.91 7.14
N GLY A 243 -10.43 13.91 6.84
CA GLY A 243 -9.38 13.41 7.73
C GLY A 243 -9.40 11.88 7.87
N PRO A 244 -8.83 11.31 8.96
CA PRO A 244 -8.89 9.87 9.23
C PRO A 244 -10.32 9.43 9.54
N LEU A 245 -10.76 8.32 8.92
CA LEU A 245 -12.15 7.87 8.97
C LEU A 245 -12.34 6.46 9.49
N ASP A 246 -13.39 6.29 10.31
CA ASP A 246 -14.19 5.09 10.41
C ASP A 246 -15.25 5.13 9.29
N PHE A 247 -15.07 4.32 8.24
CA PHE A 247 -16.03 4.16 7.15
C PHE A 247 -16.91 2.92 7.40
N GLY A 248 -18.21 3.14 7.43
CA GLY A 248 -19.23 2.13 7.67
C GLY A 248 -19.05 1.36 8.97
N GLU A 249 -18.51 2.02 10.00
CA GLU A 249 -18.15 1.43 11.31
C GLU A 249 -17.21 0.22 11.24
N TYR A 250 -16.56 -0.04 10.10
CA TYR A 250 -15.78 -1.26 9.88
C TYR A 250 -14.41 -1.00 9.25
N LEU A 251 -14.34 -0.15 8.22
CA LEU A 251 -13.09 0.20 7.55
C LEU A 251 -12.44 1.38 8.26
N TRP A 252 -11.12 1.31 8.41
CA TRP A 252 -10.26 2.43 8.78
C TRP A 252 -9.55 2.95 7.55
N ILE A 253 -9.82 4.21 7.20
CA ILE A 253 -9.08 4.93 6.18
C ILE A 253 -7.99 5.72 6.90
N HIS A 254 -6.75 5.30 6.71
CA HIS A 254 -5.60 5.95 7.30
C HIS A 254 -5.15 7.10 6.41
N VAL A 255 -4.97 8.27 7.01
CA VAL A 255 -4.44 9.46 6.34
C VAL A 255 -3.14 9.91 7.02
N PRO A 256 -2.28 10.71 6.37
CA PRO A 256 -1.06 11.21 6.97
C PRO A 256 -1.34 12.12 8.18
N CYS A 257 -1.43 11.51 9.36
CA CYS A 257 -1.70 12.17 10.63
C CYS A 257 -0.96 11.45 11.76
N ALA A 258 -0.81 12.13 12.90
CA ALA A 258 -0.22 11.55 14.09
C ALA A 258 -1.02 11.90 15.35
N ASP A 259 -0.95 11.02 16.34
CA ASP A 259 -1.41 11.19 17.70
C ASP A 259 -0.50 10.36 18.62
N GLY A 260 -0.60 10.48 19.94
CA GLY A 260 0.19 9.70 20.90
C GLY A 260 -0.01 8.18 20.83
N ARG A 261 -0.90 7.67 19.96
CA ARG A 261 -1.19 6.24 19.76
C ARG A 261 -0.97 5.77 18.31
N PHE A 262 -0.74 6.69 17.38
CA PHE A 262 -0.65 6.37 15.95
C PHE A 262 0.29 7.36 15.28
N GLU A 263 1.21 6.83 14.48
CA GLU A 263 2.13 7.59 13.66
C GLU A 263 2.05 6.98 12.25
N TYR A 264 1.73 7.79 11.25
CA TYR A 264 1.43 7.30 9.90
C TYR A 264 2.61 6.55 9.26
N GLY A 265 3.83 7.08 9.42
CA GLY A 265 5.04 6.46 8.89
C GLY A 265 5.36 5.13 9.57
N ASP A 266 5.22 5.04 10.89
CA ASP A 266 5.44 3.80 11.64
C ASP A 266 4.40 2.74 11.30
N TRP A 267 3.12 3.14 11.21
CA TRP A 267 2.05 2.25 10.77
C TRP A 267 2.31 1.71 9.35
N LEU A 268 2.72 2.58 8.41
CA LEU A 268 2.98 2.18 7.04
C LEU A 268 4.16 1.20 6.96
N ARG A 269 5.27 1.52 7.63
CA ARG A 269 6.47 0.65 7.69
C ARG A 269 6.15 -0.72 8.25
N GLU A 270 5.46 -0.79 9.38
CA GLU A 270 5.14 -2.07 10.02
C GLU A 270 4.13 -2.88 9.19
N THR A 271 3.14 -2.20 8.58
CA THR A 271 2.19 -2.84 7.67
C THR A 271 2.89 -3.45 6.45
N HIS A 272 3.80 -2.71 5.82
CA HIS A 272 4.58 -3.18 4.68
C HIS A 272 5.54 -4.31 5.05
N ARG A 273 6.19 -4.22 6.22
CA ARG A 273 7.05 -5.29 6.75
C ARG A 273 6.26 -6.57 6.95
N ARG A 274 5.10 -6.49 7.62
CA ARG A 274 4.20 -7.63 7.80
C ARG A 274 3.74 -8.21 6.46
N ALA A 275 3.36 -7.36 5.51
CA ALA A 275 2.97 -7.78 4.17
C ALA A 275 4.08 -8.58 3.48
N ARG A 276 5.33 -8.09 3.51
CA ARG A 276 6.49 -8.81 2.93
C ARG A 276 6.65 -10.20 3.53
N ARG A 277 6.60 -10.35 4.87
CA ARG A 277 6.67 -11.65 5.54
C ARG A 277 5.59 -12.62 5.07
N GLU A 278 4.36 -12.15 4.94
CA GLU A 278 3.23 -12.98 4.55
C GLU A 278 3.26 -13.34 3.06
N ILE A 279 3.75 -12.46 2.20
CA ILE A 279 3.90 -12.73 0.77
C ILE A 279 4.95 -13.81 0.50
N ARG A 280 6.01 -13.89 1.31
CA ARG A 280 7.08 -14.89 1.13
C ARG A 280 6.60 -16.34 1.19
N VAL A 281 5.50 -16.62 1.89
CA VAL A 281 4.97 -18.00 1.94
C VAL A 281 4.19 -18.39 0.70
N LEU A 282 3.88 -17.43 -0.19
CA LEU A 282 3.20 -17.68 -1.46
C LEU A 282 4.15 -18.26 -2.52
N PRO A 283 3.63 -18.96 -3.56
CA PRO A 283 4.38 -19.34 -4.75
C PRO A 283 5.04 -18.13 -5.41
N GLU A 284 6.28 -18.26 -5.91
CA GLU A 284 7.10 -17.14 -6.42
C GLU A 284 6.40 -16.32 -7.52
N ASP A 285 5.64 -16.97 -8.39
CA ASP A 285 4.87 -16.36 -9.48
C ASP A 285 3.60 -15.62 -9.03
N GLU A 286 3.19 -15.79 -7.77
CA GLU A 286 2.01 -15.18 -7.17
C GLU A 286 2.35 -14.09 -6.14
N ARG A 287 3.64 -13.77 -5.95
CA ARG A 287 4.10 -12.81 -4.94
C ARG A 287 3.93 -11.36 -5.42
N PRO A 288 2.98 -10.58 -4.86
CA PRO A 288 2.98 -9.14 -5.12
C PRO A 288 4.23 -8.50 -4.50
N ARG A 289 4.74 -7.44 -5.12
CA ARG A 289 5.79 -6.61 -4.51
C ARG A 289 5.18 -5.71 -3.45
N VAL A 290 5.98 -5.22 -2.52
CA VAL A 290 5.54 -4.24 -1.50
C VAL A 290 6.43 -3.00 -1.60
N HIS A 291 5.83 -1.81 -1.54
CA HIS A 291 6.59 -0.55 -1.50
C HIS A 291 7.59 -0.58 -0.32
N PRO A 292 8.84 -0.10 -0.47
CA PRO A 292 9.37 0.79 -1.52
C PRO A 292 9.89 0.12 -2.79
N GLU A 293 9.70 -1.18 -3.00
CA GLU A 293 10.03 -1.78 -4.30
C GLU A 293 9.23 -1.10 -5.43
N PRO A 294 9.84 -0.81 -6.60
CA PRO A 294 9.12 -0.26 -7.74
C PRO A 294 7.91 -1.13 -8.14
N GLY A 295 6.74 -0.50 -8.26
CA GLY A 295 5.48 -1.20 -8.54
C GLY A 295 4.93 -1.99 -7.33
N GLY A 296 5.44 -1.76 -6.13
CA GLY A 296 4.98 -2.45 -4.91
C GLY A 296 3.64 -1.95 -4.37
N LEU A 297 2.94 -2.81 -3.66
CA LEU A 297 1.69 -2.49 -2.97
C LEU A 297 1.90 -1.39 -1.91
N LEU A 298 1.06 -0.35 -1.95
CA LEU A 298 1.08 0.78 -1.01
C LEU A 298 -0.14 0.71 -0.08
N ALA A 299 0.07 0.57 1.24
CA ALA A 299 -1.04 0.45 2.19
C ALA A 299 -1.75 1.78 2.42
N TRP A 300 -3.06 1.74 2.60
CA TRP A 300 -3.89 2.94 2.86
C TRP A 300 -4.99 2.75 3.89
N GLY A 301 -5.30 1.50 4.24
CA GLY A 301 -6.41 1.21 5.13
C GLY A 301 -6.30 -0.14 5.83
N GLY A 302 -7.17 -0.33 6.80
CA GLY A 302 -7.36 -1.59 7.49
C GLY A 302 -8.83 -1.83 7.80
N THR A 303 -9.18 -3.02 8.26
CA THR A 303 -10.54 -3.34 8.73
C THR A 303 -10.50 -3.77 10.18
N ARG A 304 -11.64 -3.61 10.88
CA ARG A 304 -11.81 -4.18 12.22
C ARG A 304 -11.68 -5.71 12.25
N GLY A 305 -11.82 -6.38 11.11
CA GLY A 305 -11.61 -7.82 10.96
C GLY A 305 -10.15 -8.23 10.87
N GLY A 306 -9.23 -7.30 10.59
CA GLY A 306 -7.80 -7.59 10.39
C GLY A 306 -7.38 -7.68 8.92
N ASP A 307 -8.24 -7.28 7.99
CA ASP A 307 -7.86 -7.15 6.58
C ASP A 307 -7.06 -5.86 6.39
N MET A 308 -6.10 -5.89 5.46
CA MET A 308 -5.27 -4.73 5.11
C MET A 308 -5.53 -4.33 3.66
N LEU A 309 -5.67 -3.03 3.42
CA LEU A 309 -6.00 -2.48 2.11
C LEU A 309 -4.82 -1.75 1.50
N PHE A 310 -4.56 -2.03 0.24
CA PHE A 310 -3.43 -1.54 -0.54
C PHE A 310 -3.89 -0.98 -1.89
N TRP A 311 -3.06 -0.14 -2.50
CA TRP A 311 -3.09 0.16 -3.93
C TRP A 311 -2.06 -0.67 -4.65
N ASP A 312 -2.41 -1.15 -5.84
CA ASP A 312 -1.45 -1.77 -6.76
C ASP A 312 -0.81 -0.71 -7.67
N THR A 313 0.36 -0.24 -7.26
CA THR A 313 1.11 0.80 -7.97
C THR A 313 1.74 0.31 -9.27
N SER A 314 1.79 -1.01 -9.52
CA SER A 314 2.28 -1.58 -10.78
C SER A 314 1.28 -1.48 -11.92
N ALA A 315 0.00 -1.20 -11.60
CA ALA A 315 -1.07 -1.23 -12.58
C ALA A 315 -1.02 -0.09 -13.61
N SER A 316 -0.45 1.06 -13.23
CA SER A 316 -0.39 2.27 -14.06
C SER A 316 0.62 3.26 -13.50
N ASP A 317 1.25 4.05 -14.39
CA ASP A 317 2.04 5.24 -14.01
C ASP A 317 1.15 6.40 -13.52
N ASP A 318 -0.16 6.34 -13.79
CA ASP A 318 -1.16 7.26 -13.26
C ASP A 318 -1.74 6.75 -11.93
N PRO A 319 -1.50 7.45 -10.80
CA PRO A 319 -2.05 7.06 -9.50
C PRO A 319 -3.57 6.99 -9.46
N ASP A 320 -4.27 7.79 -10.28
CA ASP A 320 -5.73 7.79 -10.33
C ASP A 320 -6.32 6.50 -10.95
N ALA A 321 -5.47 5.67 -11.55
CA ALA A 321 -5.83 4.37 -12.08
C ALA A 321 -5.45 3.20 -11.17
N TRP A 322 -4.87 3.46 -9.98
CA TRP A 322 -4.44 2.40 -9.08
C TRP A 322 -5.62 1.63 -8.48
N PRO A 323 -5.68 0.31 -8.69
CA PRO A 323 -6.74 -0.53 -8.15
C PRO A 323 -6.47 -0.92 -6.70
N VAL A 324 -7.54 -1.19 -5.97
CA VAL A 324 -7.48 -1.67 -4.59
C VAL A 324 -7.12 -3.16 -4.55
N VAL A 325 -6.16 -3.50 -3.70
CA VAL A 325 -5.84 -4.89 -3.32
C VAL A 325 -6.13 -5.06 -1.83
N VAL A 326 -6.87 -6.11 -1.48
CA VAL A 326 -7.16 -6.42 -0.08
C VAL A 326 -6.44 -7.71 0.29
N ARG A 327 -5.65 -7.62 1.37
CA ARG A 327 -5.14 -8.78 2.09
C ARG A 327 -6.20 -9.21 3.08
N HIS A 328 -6.81 -10.38 2.86
CA HIS A 328 -7.85 -10.92 3.73
C HIS A 328 -7.28 -11.75 4.89
N SER A 329 -7.75 -11.47 6.10
CA SER A 329 -7.49 -12.24 7.30
C SER A 329 -8.50 -13.40 7.41
N GLY A 330 -8.04 -14.62 7.13
CA GLY A 330 -8.86 -15.82 7.32
C GLY A 330 -9.72 -16.19 6.11
N ALA A 331 -9.15 -16.17 4.90
CA ALA A 331 -9.80 -16.74 3.73
C ALA A 331 -10.26 -18.18 4.05
N ILE A 332 -11.57 -18.43 3.93
CA ILE A 332 -12.13 -19.75 4.21
C ILE A 332 -11.71 -20.66 3.06
N SER A 333 -10.96 -21.72 3.37
CA SER A 333 -10.56 -22.73 2.40
C SER A 333 -11.76 -23.22 1.58
N GLY A 334 -11.69 -23.07 0.26
CA GLY A 334 -12.76 -23.47 -0.67
C GLY A 334 -13.77 -22.37 -1.02
N SER A 335 -13.65 -21.15 -0.47
CA SER A 335 -14.48 -20.00 -0.86
C SER A 335 -14.12 -19.42 -2.24
N GLY A 336 -12.94 -19.75 -2.77
CA GLY A 336 -12.39 -19.14 -3.99
C GLY A 336 -11.79 -17.75 -3.77
N LEU A 337 -11.91 -17.20 -2.57
CA LEU A 337 -11.25 -15.96 -2.17
C LEU A 337 -9.74 -16.17 -2.04
N ARG A 338 -8.97 -15.30 -2.69
CA ARG A 338 -7.51 -15.25 -2.55
C ARG A 338 -7.14 -14.46 -1.30
N ASP A 339 -6.04 -14.86 -0.66
CA ASP A 339 -5.48 -14.13 0.48
C ASP A 339 -5.11 -12.69 0.08
N TRP A 340 -4.60 -12.51 -1.14
CA TRP A 340 -4.37 -11.23 -1.78
C TRP A 340 -5.33 -11.08 -2.96
N HIS A 341 -6.40 -10.32 -2.77
CA HIS A 341 -7.46 -10.15 -3.76
C HIS A 341 -7.45 -8.76 -4.36
N ARG A 342 -7.27 -8.68 -5.67
CA ARG A 342 -7.33 -7.43 -6.44
C ARG A 342 -8.78 -7.13 -6.85
N TYR A 343 -9.23 -5.93 -6.55
CA TYR A 343 -10.48 -5.34 -7.03
C TYR A 343 -10.09 -4.34 -8.12
N ASP A 344 -10.59 -4.48 -9.33
CA ASP A 344 -10.32 -3.54 -10.44
C ASP A 344 -11.11 -2.23 -10.27
N LEU A 345 -11.01 -1.63 -9.08
CA LEU A 345 -11.70 -0.43 -8.62
C LEU A 345 -10.69 0.51 -7.95
N THR A 346 -10.83 1.82 -8.20
CA THR A 346 -10.11 2.88 -7.46
C THR A 346 -10.64 3.01 -6.03
N LEU A 347 -10.03 3.86 -5.20
CA LEU A 347 -10.42 4.00 -3.79
C LEU A 347 -11.90 4.39 -3.64
N THR A 348 -12.35 5.49 -4.26
CA THR A 348 -13.74 5.93 -4.11
C THR A 348 -14.73 4.93 -4.73
N ALA A 349 -14.37 4.31 -5.86
CA ALA A 349 -15.20 3.28 -6.49
C ALA A 349 -15.35 2.03 -5.60
N TYR A 350 -14.26 1.61 -4.95
CA TYR A 350 -14.28 0.52 -3.98
C TYR A 350 -15.16 0.86 -2.78
N LEU A 351 -15.00 2.04 -2.17
CA LEU A 351 -15.82 2.47 -1.04
C LEU A 351 -17.31 2.54 -1.41
N ARG A 352 -17.65 3.11 -2.58
CA ARG A 352 -19.03 3.15 -3.08
C ARG A 352 -19.61 1.75 -3.28
N HIS A 353 -18.81 0.81 -3.78
CA HIS A 353 -19.22 -0.57 -3.97
C HIS A 353 -19.60 -1.23 -2.62
N THR A 354 -18.91 -0.88 -1.51
CA THR A 354 -19.22 -1.44 -0.18
C THR A 354 -20.52 -0.93 0.46
N VAL A 355 -21.08 0.21 0.03
CA VAL A 355 -22.23 0.88 0.70
C VAL A 355 -23.60 0.48 0.15
N ARG A 356 -23.66 -0.41 -0.84
CA ARG A 356 -24.89 -0.65 -1.62
C ARG A 356 -25.97 -1.44 -0.87
N GLU A 357 -27.23 -1.08 -1.10
CA GLU A 357 -28.43 -1.80 -0.63
C GLU A 357 -28.78 -3.03 -1.49
N SER A 358 -28.37 -3.07 -2.77
CA SER A 358 -28.66 -4.14 -3.72
C SER A 358 -27.42 -4.90 -4.18
N TRP A 359 -27.57 -6.22 -4.35
CA TRP A 359 -26.51 -7.17 -4.66
C TRP A 359 -25.98 -7.09 -6.10
N GLU A 360 -24.70 -6.77 -6.27
CA GLU A 360 -23.93 -6.98 -7.51
C GLU A 360 -22.56 -7.56 -7.15
N SER A 361 -22.11 -8.60 -7.87
CA SER A 361 -20.80 -9.20 -7.62
C SER A 361 -19.68 -8.31 -8.19
N PRO A 362 -18.63 -7.97 -7.43
CA PRO A 362 -17.45 -7.34 -7.99
C PRO A 362 -16.82 -8.26 -9.04
N THR A 363 -16.07 -7.67 -9.97
CA THR A 363 -15.25 -8.40 -10.93
C THR A 363 -13.79 -8.08 -10.65
N PRO A 364 -12.96 -9.06 -10.24
CA PRO A 364 -13.31 -10.46 -9.94
C PRO A 364 -14.11 -10.62 -8.62
N PRO A 365 -14.92 -11.69 -8.49
CA PRO A 365 -15.74 -11.94 -7.30
C PRO A 365 -14.89 -12.10 -6.04
N GLY A 366 -15.18 -11.31 -5.01
CA GLY A 366 -14.53 -11.28 -3.69
C GLY A 366 -15.56 -11.11 -2.56
N PRO A 367 -15.17 -11.15 -1.28
CA PRO A 367 -16.06 -10.99 -0.15
C PRO A 367 -16.70 -9.61 -0.19
N LEU A 368 -18.03 -9.61 -0.20
CA LEU A 368 -18.84 -8.42 -0.27
C LEU A 368 -18.98 -7.84 1.13
N LEU A 369 -18.10 -6.90 1.49
CA LEU A 369 -18.32 -6.03 2.64
C LEU A 369 -19.56 -5.17 2.32
N HIS A 370 -20.67 -5.44 3.03
CA HIS A 370 -21.87 -4.61 2.98
C HIS A 370 -21.86 -3.71 4.21
N LEU A 371 -21.44 -2.47 4.00
CA LEU A 371 -21.23 -1.49 5.04
C LEU A 371 -22.34 -0.45 5.03
N PRO A 372 -22.75 0.06 6.21
CA PRO A 372 -23.59 1.24 6.23
C PRO A 372 -22.86 2.42 5.60
N GLY A 373 -23.59 3.29 4.90
CA GLY A 373 -23.05 4.54 4.35
C GLY A 373 -22.82 5.61 5.43
N THR A 374 -22.18 5.25 6.55
CA THR A 374 -21.88 6.16 7.65
C THR A 374 -20.38 6.43 7.70
N VAL A 375 -20.00 7.69 7.93
CA VAL A 375 -18.58 8.07 8.10
C VAL A 375 -18.39 8.82 9.42
N ALA A 376 -17.36 8.46 10.17
CA ALA A 376 -17.07 9.06 11.46
C ALA A 376 -15.58 9.33 11.64
N ARG A 377 -15.22 10.30 12.47
CA ARG A 377 -13.83 10.45 12.93
C ARG A 377 -13.39 9.17 13.65
N THR A 378 -12.25 8.61 13.24
CA THR A 378 -11.70 7.36 13.80
C THR A 378 -11.61 7.42 15.33
N ALA A 379 -12.18 6.41 16.00
CA ALA A 379 -12.37 6.42 17.46
C ALA A 379 -11.07 6.57 18.27
N PHE A 380 -9.96 6.04 17.75
CA PHE A 380 -8.65 6.07 18.41
C PHE A 380 -7.76 7.24 17.95
N LEU A 381 -8.29 8.12 17.10
CA LEU A 381 -7.60 9.30 16.54
C LEU A 381 -8.44 10.57 16.77
N ASP A 382 -9.08 10.70 17.92
CA ASP A 382 -9.93 11.86 18.25
C ASP A 382 -9.12 13.17 18.32
N ALA A 383 -7.82 13.09 18.65
CA ALA A 383 -6.90 14.22 18.73
C ALA A 383 -5.87 14.30 17.58
N ALA A 384 -6.05 13.54 16.49
CA ALA A 384 -5.10 13.54 15.36
C ALA A 384 -4.69 14.94 14.88
N GLN A 385 -3.38 15.09 14.72
CA GLN A 385 -2.69 16.30 14.30
C GLN A 385 -2.05 16.09 12.92
N PRO A 386 -1.69 17.19 12.22
CA PRO A 386 -0.88 17.11 11.01
C PRO A 386 0.37 16.27 11.23
N TRP A 387 0.62 15.36 10.29
CA TRP A 387 1.83 14.56 10.30
C TRP A 387 2.97 15.29 9.61
N THR A 388 4.19 15.06 10.09
CA THR A 388 5.41 15.51 9.43
C THR A 388 6.27 14.28 9.20
N PRO A 389 6.63 13.97 7.95
CA PRO A 389 7.49 12.83 7.67
C PRO A 389 8.78 12.89 8.50
N PRO A 390 9.22 11.76 9.06
CA PRO A 390 10.47 11.72 9.82
C PRO A 390 11.63 12.06 8.89
N ALA A 391 12.52 12.93 9.36
CA ALA A 391 13.73 13.28 8.62
C ALA A 391 14.58 12.01 8.37
N PRO A 392 15.26 11.91 7.20
CA PRO A 392 16.23 10.87 6.97
C PRO A 392 17.24 10.84 8.13
N VAL A 393 17.37 9.70 8.79
CA VAL A 393 18.34 9.51 9.87
C VAL A 393 19.65 9.06 9.23
N ASP A 394 20.75 9.73 9.57
CA ASP A 394 22.07 9.29 9.12
C ASP A 394 22.31 7.83 9.57
N PRO A 395 22.95 6.99 8.74
CA PRO A 395 23.23 5.61 9.13
C PRO A 395 23.95 5.56 10.48
N ARG A 396 23.40 4.80 11.42
CA ARG A 396 23.95 4.67 12.78
C ARG A 396 25.41 4.18 12.77
N LEU A 397 25.76 3.36 11.78
CA LEU A 397 27.09 2.76 11.62
C LEU A 397 27.69 3.20 10.29
N THR A 398 28.99 3.48 10.29
CA THR A 398 29.77 3.60 9.05
C THR A 398 29.84 2.26 8.31
N GLU A 399 30.16 2.24 7.01
CA GLU A 399 30.28 1.00 6.23
C GLU A 399 31.29 0.01 6.87
N ALA A 400 32.39 0.53 7.42
CA ALA A 400 33.39 -0.28 8.09
C ALA A 400 32.85 -0.90 9.39
N GLU A 401 32.14 -0.12 10.21
CA GLU A 401 31.49 -0.62 11.43
C GLU A 401 30.37 -1.60 11.10
N ARG A 402 29.58 -1.34 10.05
CA ARG A 402 28.54 -2.25 9.57
C ARG A 402 29.12 -3.61 9.18
N ARG A 403 30.25 -3.64 8.47
CA ARG A 403 30.97 -4.89 8.15
C ARG A 403 31.40 -5.64 9.40
N VAL A 404 31.89 -4.94 10.43
CA VAL A 404 32.24 -5.55 11.71
C VAL A 404 31.00 -6.06 12.44
N ALA A 405 29.93 -5.28 12.51
CA ALA A 405 28.70 -5.62 13.22
C ALA A 405 28.00 -6.82 12.59
N LEU A 406 27.94 -6.90 11.26
CA LEU A 406 27.14 -7.90 10.54
C LEU A 406 27.92 -9.11 10.05
N GLU A 407 29.21 -8.97 9.73
CA GLU A 407 29.94 -10.03 9.01
C GLU A 407 31.14 -10.56 9.80
N THR A 408 32.07 -9.68 10.19
CA THR A 408 33.41 -10.11 10.62
C THR A 408 33.64 -10.11 12.12
N GLY A 409 32.91 -9.28 12.86
CA GLY A 409 33.05 -9.17 14.31
C GLY A 409 32.49 -10.39 15.05
N THR A 410 33.02 -10.66 16.24
CA THR A 410 32.60 -11.77 17.10
C THR A 410 32.44 -11.32 18.54
N GLY A 411 31.67 -12.10 19.32
CA GLY A 411 31.49 -11.87 20.75
C GLY A 411 30.84 -10.53 21.10
N LEU A 412 31.09 -10.08 22.33
CA LEU A 412 30.35 -8.98 22.95
C LEU A 412 30.61 -7.63 22.30
N ASP A 413 31.79 -7.41 21.73
CA ASP A 413 32.12 -6.14 21.07
C ASP A 413 31.32 -5.99 19.76
N ALA A 414 31.16 -7.07 19.00
CA ALA A 414 30.31 -7.07 17.81
C ALA A 414 28.82 -6.94 18.18
N LEU A 415 28.39 -7.61 19.25
CA LEU A 415 27.02 -7.47 19.77
C LEU A 415 26.73 -6.04 20.22
N ARG A 416 27.66 -5.36 20.91
CA ARG A 416 27.50 -3.94 21.33
C ARG A 416 27.50 -2.96 20.16
N LEU A 417 28.21 -3.30 19.09
CA LEU A 417 28.19 -2.50 17.87
C LEU A 417 26.85 -2.66 17.13
N LEU A 418 26.31 -3.88 17.09
CA LEU A 418 25.04 -4.18 16.44
C LEU A 418 23.84 -3.71 17.27
N THR A 419 23.81 -4.04 18.56
CA THR A 419 22.74 -3.67 19.50
C THR A 419 23.33 -2.77 20.58
N PRO A 420 23.14 -1.45 20.51
CA PRO A 420 23.70 -0.52 21.48
C PRO A 420 23.32 -0.89 22.92
N GLN A 421 24.28 -0.78 23.84
CA GLN A 421 24.01 -0.97 25.26
C GLN A 421 23.16 0.19 25.82
N PRO A 422 22.37 -0.06 26.87
CA PRO A 422 21.66 1.02 27.55
C PRO A 422 22.63 1.97 28.28
N GLU A 423 22.19 3.20 28.55
CA GLU A 423 22.96 4.17 29.35
C GLU A 423 23.23 3.64 30.77
N ARG A 424 22.29 2.85 31.31
CA ARG A 424 22.41 2.22 32.63
C ARG A 424 21.79 0.83 32.60
N ALA A 425 22.62 -0.19 32.84
CA ALA A 425 22.16 -1.54 33.08
C ALA A 425 21.51 -1.64 34.48
N TYR A 426 20.35 -2.30 34.54
CA TYR A 426 19.66 -2.62 35.78
C TYR A 426 19.77 -4.12 36.06
N LEU A 427 20.34 -4.51 37.20
CA LEU A 427 20.44 -5.90 37.62
C LEU A 427 19.54 -6.21 38.83
N GLY A 428 19.03 -5.18 39.50
CA GLY A 428 18.48 -5.24 40.86
C GLY A 428 19.42 -4.64 41.91
N ASP A 429 19.02 -4.75 43.19
CA ASP A 429 19.71 -4.12 44.33
C ASP A 429 20.62 -5.08 45.12
N GLY A 430 20.73 -6.33 44.69
CA GLY A 430 21.52 -7.39 45.33
C GLY A 430 22.96 -7.51 44.79
N THR A 431 23.60 -8.64 45.11
CA THR A 431 24.97 -8.97 44.68
C THR A 431 25.03 -10.36 44.06
N TRP A 432 25.98 -10.58 43.15
CA TRP A 432 26.19 -11.90 42.53
C TRP A 432 26.52 -12.97 43.58
N GLU A 433 27.30 -12.65 44.61
CA GLU A 433 27.62 -13.58 45.71
C GLU A 433 26.35 -14.09 46.40
N GLN A 434 25.39 -13.21 46.71
CA GLN A 434 24.11 -13.61 47.32
C GLN A 434 23.29 -14.52 46.40
N LEU A 435 23.28 -14.23 45.10
CA LEU A 435 22.58 -15.07 44.13
C LEU A 435 23.24 -16.45 44.02
N PHE A 436 24.58 -16.51 43.95
CA PHE A 436 25.30 -17.78 43.86
C PHE A 436 25.15 -18.64 45.11
N ASP A 437 25.15 -18.02 46.30
CA ASP A 437 24.85 -18.72 47.55
C ASP A 437 23.42 -19.30 47.54
N THR A 438 22.47 -18.57 46.96
CA THR A 438 21.06 -19.01 46.85
C THR A 438 20.89 -20.16 45.85
N LEU A 439 21.56 -20.07 44.69
CA LEU A 439 21.57 -21.12 43.67
C LEU A 439 22.43 -22.33 44.08
N GLY A 440 23.33 -22.20 45.05
CA GLY A 440 24.31 -23.25 45.37
C GLY A 440 25.32 -23.52 44.25
N SER A 441 25.38 -22.65 43.24
CA SER A 441 26.33 -22.68 42.13
C SER A 441 26.55 -21.28 41.61
N ARG A 442 27.74 -21.03 41.02
CA ARG A 442 27.94 -19.86 40.18
C ARG A 442 27.17 -20.02 38.86
N LEU A 443 26.87 -18.90 38.22
CA LEU A 443 26.40 -18.85 36.84
C LEU A 443 27.58 -18.79 35.85
N PRO A 444 27.36 -19.09 34.56
CA PRO A 444 28.38 -18.92 33.52
C PRO A 444 28.89 -17.47 33.49
N ARG A 445 30.21 -17.27 33.37
CA ARG A 445 30.84 -15.93 33.37
C ARG A 445 30.37 -15.07 32.21
N GLU A 446 30.04 -15.69 31.08
CA GLU A 446 29.51 -15.01 29.91
C GLU A 446 28.17 -14.32 30.21
N TYR A 447 27.27 -15.00 30.93
CA TYR A 447 25.99 -14.42 31.34
C TYR A 447 26.17 -13.26 32.31
N VAL A 448 27.02 -13.42 33.34
CA VAL A 448 27.32 -12.35 34.30
C VAL A 448 27.81 -11.10 33.57
N ARG A 449 28.76 -11.26 32.63
CA ARG A 449 29.31 -10.16 31.85
C ARG A 449 28.26 -9.51 30.94
N LEU A 450 27.37 -10.30 30.33
CA LEU A 450 26.28 -9.77 29.50
C LEU A 450 25.33 -8.92 30.36
N MET A 451 24.91 -9.43 31.52
CA MET A 451 24.01 -8.73 32.44
C MET A 451 24.64 -7.48 33.05
N GLU A 452 25.95 -7.45 33.27
CA GLU A 452 26.65 -6.24 33.71
C GLU A 452 26.69 -5.13 32.64
N VAL A 453 26.59 -5.50 31.36
CA VAL A 453 26.61 -4.55 30.23
C VAL A 453 25.22 -4.11 29.83
N TYR A 454 24.26 -5.04 29.72
CA TYR A 454 22.90 -4.76 29.27
C TYR A 454 21.89 -4.68 30.42
N GLY A 455 22.04 -5.50 31.46
CA GLY A 455 21.05 -5.61 32.53
C GLY A 455 19.81 -6.39 32.10
N SER A 456 18.73 -6.24 32.87
CA SER A 456 17.42 -6.76 32.51
C SER A 456 16.75 -5.91 31.44
N GLY A 457 15.91 -6.57 30.65
CA GLY A 457 15.31 -5.96 29.48
C GLY A 457 14.81 -6.96 28.46
N CYS A 458 14.43 -6.45 27.30
CA CYS A 458 13.87 -7.21 26.20
C CYS A 458 14.71 -7.03 24.93
N TRP A 459 15.23 -8.12 24.37
CA TRP A 459 15.94 -8.12 23.10
C TRP A 459 14.94 -8.17 21.95
N SER A 460 15.03 -7.18 21.06
CA SER A 460 14.21 -7.03 19.84
C SER A 460 12.71 -7.18 20.10
N GLY A 461 12.23 -6.73 21.27
CA GLY A 461 10.84 -6.84 21.69
C GLY A 461 10.33 -8.27 21.88
N TRP A 462 11.24 -9.27 21.92
CA TRP A 462 10.89 -10.69 21.93
C TRP A 462 11.44 -11.46 23.12
N LEU A 463 12.77 -11.43 23.33
CA LEU A 463 13.44 -12.29 24.30
C LEU A 463 13.76 -11.50 25.57
N ARG A 464 13.11 -11.87 26.67
CA ARG A 464 13.10 -11.18 27.95
C ARG A 464 14.14 -11.75 28.92
N PHE A 465 14.88 -10.86 29.56
CA PHE A 465 15.89 -11.18 30.57
C PHE A 465 15.46 -10.53 31.88
N PRO A 466 14.97 -11.28 32.89
CA PRO A 466 14.61 -10.74 34.19
C PRO A 466 15.84 -10.26 34.99
N ALA A 467 15.65 -9.30 35.90
CA ALA A 467 16.69 -8.80 36.79
C ALA A 467 17.23 -9.89 37.76
N PRO A 468 18.48 -10.36 37.61
CA PRO A 468 18.99 -11.51 38.33
C PRO A 468 19.27 -11.23 39.81
N LEU A 469 19.57 -9.96 40.15
CA LEU A 469 19.94 -9.51 41.50
C LEU A 469 18.79 -8.78 42.21
N ARG A 470 17.56 -8.89 41.72
CA ARG A 470 16.39 -8.25 42.34
C ARG A 470 16.09 -8.91 43.70
N THR A 471 16.09 -8.12 44.77
CA THR A 471 15.79 -8.60 46.13
C THR A 471 14.31 -8.49 46.51
N ALA A 472 13.55 -7.67 45.78
CA ALA A 472 12.10 -7.57 45.88
C ALA A 472 11.41 -8.59 44.95
N ALA A 473 10.15 -8.92 45.22
CA ALA A 473 9.38 -9.79 44.34
C ALA A 473 9.01 -9.09 43.00
N PRO A 474 8.83 -9.83 41.90
CA PRO A 474 9.26 -11.23 41.74
C PRO A 474 10.79 -11.33 41.71
N ARG A 475 11.37 -12.32 42.41
CA ARG A 475 12.82 -12.55 42.44
C ARG A 475 13.23 -13.48 41.31
N PHE A 476 14.49 -13.46 40.90
CA PHE A 476 15.02 -14.42 39.92
C PHE A 476 14.73 -15.88 40.30
N MET A 477 14.85 -16.24 41.58
CA MET A 477 14.50 -17.59 42.04
C MET A 477 13.01 -17.91 41.89
N ALA A 478 12.11 -16.94 42.05
CA ALA A 478 10.68 -17.17 41.84
C ALA A 478 10.41 -17.49 40.37
N TYR A 479 11.03 -16.75 39.44
CA TYR A 479 10.98 -17.06 38.01
C TYR A 479 11.47 -18.49 37.69
N VAL A 480 12.61 -18.89 38.27
CA VAL A 480 13.17 -20.25 38.10
C VAL A 480 12.20 -21.30 38.63
N GLU A 481 11.70 -21.13 39.86
CA GLU A 481 10.78 -22.06 40.52
C GLU A 481 9.47 -22.21 39.74
N GLU A 482 8.83 -21.09 39.37
CA GLU A 482 7.57 -21.08 38.61
C GLU A 482 7.72 -21.74 37.23
N THR A 483 8.83 -21.46 36.53
CA THR A 483 9.10 -22.07 35.22
C THR A 483 9.32 -23.58 35.33
N LEU A 484 10.05 -24.03 36.36
CA LEU A 484 10.33 -25.46 36.56
C LEU A 484 9.12 -26.23 37.09
N GLU A 485 8.26 -25.59 37.90
CA GLU A 485 6.96 -26.14 38.29
C GLU A 485 6.08 -26.35 37.05
N ALA A 486 5.94 -25.33 36.20
CA ALA A 486 5.18 -25.43 34.95
C ALA A 486 5.73 -26.52 34.01
N TYR A 487 7.06 -26.63 33.88
CA TYR A 487 7.69 -27.71 33.10
C TYR A 487 7.41 -29.09 33.71
N GLY A 488 7.52 -29.21 35.03
CA GLY A 488 7.27 -30.45 35.78
C GLY A 488 5.85 -30.96 35.61
N ASP A 489 4.86 -30.08 35.73
CA ASP A 489 3.44 -30.42 35.53
C ASP A 489 3.17 -30.96 34.12
N LEU A 490 3.76 -30.33 33.10
CA LEU A 490 3.64 -30.77 31.71
C LEU A 490 4.35 -32.10 31.48
N LYS A 491 5.51 -32.30 32.12
CA LYS A 491 6.28 -33.54 32.08
C LYS A 491 5.54 -34.71 32.74
N ASP A 492 4.88 -34.49 33.87
CA ASP A 492 4.08 -35.52 34.55
C ASP A 492 2.92 -36.01 33.69
N GLY A 493 2.30 -35.11 32.91
CA GLY A 493 1.24 -35.45 31.96
C GLY A 493 1.73 -36.04 30.65
N SER A 494 2.95 -35.74 30.20
CA SER A 494 3.44 -36.04 28.85
C SER A 494 4.97 -36.13 28.76
N PRO A 495 5.62 -37.10 29.44
CA PRO A 495 7.07 -37.10 29.63
C PRO A 495 7.87 -37.24 28.31
N ASP A 496 7.29 -37.85 27.28
CA ASP A 496 7.93 -37.99 25.96
C ASP A 496 8.11 -36.64 25.25
N TRP A 497 7.24 -35.65 25.53
CA TRP A 497 7.32 -34.29 24.96
C TRP A 497 8.18 -33.35 25.80
N TYR A 498 8.41 -33.67 27.08
CA TYR A 498 9.16 -32.85 28.03
C TYR A 498 10.33 -33.64 28.67
N PRO A 499 11.37 -33.96 27.89
CA PRO A 499 12.41 -34.90 28.30
C PRO A 499 13.48 -34.33 29.24
N LEU A 500 13.55 -33.01 29.44
CA LEU A 500 14.61 -32.37 30.23
C LEU A 500 14.47 -32.72 31.72
N ALA A 501 15.58 -32.94 32.41
CA ALA A 501 15.58 -32.98 33.88
C ALA A 501 15.31 -31.57 34.44
N THR A 502 14.69 -31.46 35.60
CA THR A 502 14.44 -30.16 36.25
C THR A 502 15.56 -29.86 37.22
N TRP A 503 16.14 -28.66 37.16
CA TRP A 503 17.14 -28.25 38.15
C TRP A 503 16.51 -28.26 39.56
N PRO A 504 17.21 -28.70 40.63
CA PRO A 504 18.66 -28.97 40.74
C PRO A 504 19.11 -30.41 40.46
N GLU A 505 18.30 -31.24 39.77
CA GLU A 505 18.76 -32.57 39.36
C GLU A 505 20.01 -32.50 38.45
N PRO A 506 20.88 -33.53 38.44
CA PRO A 506 22.02 -33.58 37.52
C PRO A 506 21.56 -33.43 36.06
N ASP A 507 22.29 -32.64 35.27
CA ASP A 507 21.92 -32.25 33.90
C ASP A 507 20.57 -31.51 33.79
N GLY A 508 20.07 -30.96 34.90
CA GLY A 508 18.81 -30.22 34.97
C GLY A 508 18.81 -28.93 34.14
N PHE A 509 17.64 -28.59 33.62
CA PHE A 509 17.37 -27.31 32.96
C PHE A 509 17.26 -26.19 34.01
N LEU A 510 18.08 -25.15 33.88
CA LEU A 510 18.03 -23.93 34.69
C LEU A 510 17.65 -22.76 33.77
N PRO A 511 16.38 -22.29 33.79
CA PRO A 511 15.92 -21.18 32.97
C PRO A 511 16.48 -19.84 33.46
N PHE A 512 16.71 -18.90 32.55
CA PHE A 512 17.10 -17.53 32.91
C PHE A 512 16.48 -16.45 32.02
N ALA A 513 15.81 -16.81 30.93
CA ALA A 513 15.17 -15.89 30.00
C ALA A 513 13.98 -16.58 29.32
N ASP A 514 13.02 -15.78 28.84
CA ASP A 514 11.83 -16.28 28.17
C ASP A 514 11.39 -15.37 27.02
N SER A 515 10.64 -15.91 26.06
CA SER A 515 10.03 -15.13 24.98
C SER A 515 8.67 -14.57 25.39
N ILE A 516 8.21 -13.54 24.68
CA ILE A 516 6.81 -13.05 24.80
C ILE A 516 5.76 -14.12 24.44
N ASP A 517 6.17 -15.15 23.70
CA ASP A 517 5.32 -16.28 23.31
C ASP A 517 5.38 -17.45 24.30
N GLY A 518 6.23 -17.39 25.33
CA GLY A 518 6.34 -18.41 26.38
C GLY A 518 7.31 -19.55 26.07
N ASP A 519 8.31 -19.31 25.22
CA ASP A 519 9.50 -20.18 25.10
C ASP A 519 10.50 -19.81 26.19
N HIS A 520 11.29 -20.76 26.69
CA HIS A 520 12.28 -20.51 27.74
C HIS A 520 13.69 -20.84 27.27
N LEU A 521 14.65 -19.95 27.55
CA LEU A 521 16.08 -20.16 27.35
C LEU A 521 16.74 -20.44 28.70
N GLY A 522 17.57 -21.47 28.74
CA GLY A 522 18.27 -21.88 29.95
C GLY A 522 19.54 -22.67 29.66
N TRP A 523 20.17 -23.13 30.74
CA TRP A 523 21.31 -24.03 30.68
C TRP A 523 20.92 -25.44 31.08
N LEU A 524 21.57 -26.43 30.46
CA LEU A 524 21.68 -27.76 31.06
C LEU A 524 22.87 -27.74 32.02
N THR A 525 22.62 -27.93 33.32
CA THR A 525 23.66 -27.89 34.36
C THR A 525 24.50 -29.17 34.37
N ARG A 526 25.15 -29.46 33.23
CA ARG A 526 25.94 -30.65 32.96
C ARG A 526 27.39 -30.43 33.39
N GLY A 527 27.83 -31.25 34.34
CA GLY A 527 29.18 -31.17 34.90
C GLY A 527 29.37 -30.02 35.89
N GLU A 528 30.56 -29.99 36.51
CA GLU A 528 30.88 -29.10 37.63
C GLU A 528 31.32 -27.68 37.22
N ASP A 529 31.57 -27.45 35.93
CA ASP A 529 32.01 -26.15 35.41
C ASP A 529 30.85 -25.42 34.70
N PRO A 530 30.24 -24.39 35.35
CA PRO A 530 29.21 -23.59 34.74
C PRO A 530 29.57 -22.93 33.41
N ASP A 531 30.85 -22.65 33.12
CA ASP A 531 31.22 -22.08 31.82
C ASP A 531 31.12 -23.10 30.67
N SER A 532 30.96 -24.38 31.00
CA SER A 532 30.79 -25.47 30.04
C SER A 532 29.33 -25.93 29.91
N TRP A 533 28.39 -25.30 30.63
CA TRP A 533 26.98 -25.66 30.59
C TRP A 533 26.35 -25.34 29.22
N PRO A 534 25.80 -26.33 28.49
CA PRO A 534 25.17 -26.08 27.19
C PRO A 534 23.91 -25.22 27.34
N LEU A 535 23.72 -24.27 26.43
CA LEU A 535 22.47 -23.53 26.28
C LEU A 535 21.41 -24.41 25.59
N ILE A 536 20.15 -24.25 25.98
CA ILE A 536 19.03 -24.96 25.36
C ILE A 536 17.75 -24.14 25.45
N PHE A 537 16.90 -24.25 24.43
CA PHE A 537 15.53 -23.76 24.47
C PHE A 537 14.58 -24.86 24.92
N TRP A 538 13.63 -24.52 25.77
CA TRP A 538 12.35 -25.20 25.88
C TRP A 538 11.32 -24.43 25.04
N PRO A 539 11.02 -24.88 23.82
CA PRO A 539 10.07 -24.20 22.94
C PRO A 539 8.62 -24.56 23.29
N ARG A 540 7.71 -23.59 23.14
CA ARG A 540 6.27 -23.79 23.39
C ARG A 540 5.56 -24.49 22.24
N HIS A 541 5.95 -24.16 21.01
CA HIS A 541 5.23 -24.54 19.79
C HIS A 541 5.99 -25.56 18.91
N ALA A 542 6.97 -26.25 19.49
CA ALA A 542 7.76 -27.26 18.80
C ALA A 542 8.28 -28.33 19.76
N ASP A 543 8.75 -29.42 19.18
CA ASP A 543 9.39 -30.51 19.94
C ASP A 543 10.71 -30.04 20.56
N GLN A 544 11.09 -30.68 21.67
CA GLN A 544 12.35 -30.38 22.35
C GLN A 544 13.56 -30.65 21.43
N GLY A 545 14.24 -29.57 21.05
CA GLY A 545 15.46 -29.62 20.24
C GLY A 545 16.73 -29.95 21.05
N PRO A 546 17.87 -30.16 20.38
CA PRO A 546 19.17 -30.35 21.03
C PRO A 546 19.66 -29.04 21.67
N ALA A 547 20.67 -29.15 22.54
CA ALA A 547 21.40 -27.98 23.04
C ALA A 547 22.07 -27.19 21.89
N LEU A 548 22.13 -25.88 22.06
CA LEU A 548 22.78 -24.95 21.13
C LEU A 548 24.30 -25.21 21.08
N ARG A 549 24.88 -24.97 19.91
CA ARG A 549 26.31 -25.25 19.65
C ARG A 549 27.26 -24.14 20.10
N SER A 550 26.72 -22.96 20.40
CA SER A 550 27.48 -21.74 20.67
C SER A 550 27.09 -21.16 22.04
N GLY A 551 27.95 -20.30 22.58
CA GLY A 551 27.69 -19.56 23.83
C GLY A 551 26.60 -18.49 23.67
N LEU A 552 26.23 -17.86 24.79
CA LEU A 552 25.09 -16.95 24.87
C LEU A 552 25.27 -15.73 23.96
N VAL A 553 26.44 -15.11 24.00
CA VAL A 553 26.71 -13.90 23.22
C VAL A 553 26.71 -14.20 21.73
N ASP A 554 27.28 -15.34 21.33
CA ASP A 554 27.30 -15.75 19.93
C ASP A 554 25.91 -16.13 19.43
N VAL A 555 25.07 -16.74 20.27
CA VAL A 555 23.65 -17.01 19.96
C VAL A 555 22.88 -15.70 19.75
N LEU A 556 23.01 -14.74 20.68
CA LEU A 556 22.36 -13.43 20.54
C LEU A 556 22.88 -12.68 19.32
N LEU A 557 24.19 -12.65 19.08
CA LEU A 557 24.77 -11.98 17.91
C LEU A 557 24.31 -12.63 16.59
N ALA A 558 24.31 -13.96 16.51
CA ALA A 558 23.85 -14.66 15.31
C ALA A 558 22.35 -14.45 15.07
N TRP A 559 21.53 -14.44 16.12
CA TRP A 559 20.11 -14.14 16.05
C TRP A 559 19.85 -12.69 15.64
N GLN A 560 20.56 -11.74 16.24
CA GLN A 560 20.45 -10.31 15.92
C GLN A 560 20.92 -9.96 14.51
N ARG A 561 21.71 -10.82 13.87
CA ARG A 561 22.09 -10.71 12.44
C ARG A 561 21.08 -11.35 11.48
N GLY A 562 20.03 -11.98 12.00
CA GLY A 562 19.12 -12.84 11.23
C GLY A 562 19.73 -14.19 10.79
N GLY A 563 20.94 -14.53 11.24
CA GLY A 563 21.66 -15.73 10.82
C GLY A 563 21.32 -17.00 11.61
N LEU A 564 20.54 -16.89 12.69
CA LEU A 564 20.12 -18.02 13.52
C LEU A 564 18.60 -18.16 13.52
N VAL A 565 18.13 -19.29 12.98
CA VAL A 565 16.73 -19.73 13.06
C VAL A 565 16.70 -21.07 13.78
N THR A 566 16.00 -21.13 14.91
CA THR A 566 15.85 -22.33 15.74
C THR A 566 14.52 -22.28 16.48
N PRO A 567 13.86 -23.42 16.76
CA PRO A 567 12.70 -23.44 17.66
C PRO A 567 13.00 -22.72 18.98
N GLY A 568 12.07 -21.89 19.44
CA GLY A 568 12.21 -21.04 20.64
C GLY A 568 12.73 -19.62 20.37
N LEU A 569 13.19 -19.31 19.15
CA LEU A 569 13.54 -17.96 18.71
C LEU A 569 12.72 -17.55 17.49
N CYS A 570 12.22 -16.31 17.48
CA CYS A 570 11.58 -15.77 16.28
C CYS A 570 12.61 -15.54 15.18
N ALA A 571 12.20 -15.76 13.93
CA ALA A 571 13.01 -15.37 12.78
C ALA A 571 12.90 -13.86 12.54
N GLN A 572 14.04 -13.21 12.30
CA GLN A 572 14.08 -11.86 11.75
C GLN A 572 13.65 -11.88 10.28
N ASP A 573 13.15 -10.76 9.77
CA ASP A 573 12.89 -10.63 8.33
C ASP A 573 14.24 -10.53 7.61
N GLU A 574 14.40 -11.23 6.49
CA GLU A 574 15.63 -11.21 5.70
C GLU A 574 15.88 -9.85 5.01
N ASP A 575 14.82 -9.06 4.80
CA ASP A 575 14.91 -7.72 4.21
C ASP A 575 15.01 -6.60 5.26
N ASP A 576 14.89 -6.94 6.55
CA ASP A 576 15.12 -5.97 7.62
C ASP A 576 16.63 -5.69 7.71
N ASP A 577 17.04 -4.42 7.77
CA ASP A 577 18.44 -4.11 8.10
C ASP A 577 18.68 -4.44 9.58
N PRO A 578 19.53 -5.44 9.92
CA PRO A 578 19.73 -5.79 11.32
C PRO A 578 20.29 -4.63 12.15
N VAL A 579 20.94 -3.64 11.53
CA VAL A 579 21.41 -2.43 12.21
C VAL A 579 20.26 -1.56 12.72
N GLU A 580 19.12 -1.57 12.04
CA GLU A 580 17.92 -0.81 12.42
C GLU A 580 17.08 -1.54 13.46
N PHE A 581 16.94 -2.86 13.32
CA PHE A 581 15.99 -3.64 14.12
C PHE A 581 16.60 -4.38 15.32
N ALA A 582 17.92 -4.57 15.35
CA ALA A 582 18.57 -5.19 16.49
C ALA A 582 18.61 -4.22 17.69
N ALA A 583 17.61 -4.31 18.55
CA ALA A 583 17.41 -3.42 19.68
C ALA A 583 17.44 -4.17 21.02
N PHE A 584 17.72 -3.41 22.08
CA PHE A 584 17.56 -3.87 23.46
C PHE A 584 16.80 -2.79 24.24
N GLU A 585 15.65 -3.15 24.78
CA GLU A 585 14.84 -2.29 25.63
C GLU A 585 15.19 -2.58 27.09
N PRO A 586 15.91 -1.68 27.79
CA PRO A 586 16.24 -1.90 29.20
C PRO A 586 15.01 -1.74 30.08
N TRP A 587 14.90 -2.58 31.11
CA TRP A 587 13.85 -2.45 32.12
C TRP A 587 14.34 -1.71 33.36
N ASP A 588 13.42 -1.02 34.03
CA ASP A 588 13.66 -0.50 35.38
C ASP A 588 12.84 -1.25 36.44
N HIS A 589 13.03 -0.92 37.72
CA HIS A 589 12.28 -1.48 38.86
C HIS A 589 10.73 -1.55 38.70
N ARG A 590 10.11 -0.76 37.82
CA ARG A 590 8.66 -0.64 37.61
C ARG A 590 8.12 -1.46 36.44
N ASP A 591 8.96 -1.88 35.50
CA ASP A 591 8.51 -2.40 34.20
C ASP A 591 8.38 -3.94 34.16
N GLU A 592 8.86 -4.66 35.18
CA GLU A 592 8.82 -6.13 35.28
C GLU A 592 7.52 -6.66 35.96
N GLY A 593 6.35 -6.12 35.57
CA GLY A 593 5.04 -6.43 36.17
C GLY A 593 4.30 -7.61 35.55
#